data_AF-A0A927X426-F1
#
_entry.id   AF-A0A927X426-F1
#
_cell.length_a   1.000
_cell.length_b   1.000
_cell.length_c   1.000
_cell.angle_alpha   90.00
_cell.angle_beta   90.00
_cell.angle_gamma   90.00
#
_symmetry.space_group_name_H-M   'P 1'
#
loop_
_entity.id
_entity.type
_entity.pdbx_description
1 polymer ?
#
loop_
_entity_poly.entity_id
_entity_poly.type
_entity_poly.pdbx_seq_one_letter_code
_entity_poly.pdbx_strand_id
1 'polypeptide(L)'
;MFVEFLKEFLGVFAKGLIGLFVSTDSGYGGILGGLYQMFNIPAYVNIINQYKAAFGIGEWIGLIAICLVLVALLVGLVILVVKGIIKLIRTLRSGGSVDSDLLNEIERLNKEIKKKDKQLVLAAQGKGIPYVNVGGGSSGVNLDSEVISEDKVNTNGESRFYKLTEVDRDYATNPPSFTYDNEITLEELCNRFRNWACSEMKLFYEPRVIRLFFSSFATTRIIILQGISGTGKTSLPYAVGQWLNNPATIASVQPSWRDRTEIFGYFNEFTKRFNETQILKKMYEAKYNEQLYLTVIDEANIARVEYYFAELLSILEMPSRENWIVDICPSGWESDPKFIEKGRFKLPENMWFICTINNDDSTFAISDKVYDRAIPININSKGIPFEVSEEDRNASHMCVSYKHLERMFKDAQEKYKVSEENIKKFDEMDNYVIEHFRLAFGNRIVKQLKEFVPVYVACGGTEIDGLDYVLCNKILRKFESLNLAYIRDEVDGYIQYLNDHFGEENMTESKEYLERLKKLF
;
A
#
# COMPACT_ATOMS: atom_id res chain seq x y z
N MET A 1 50.76 -27.31 37.44
CA MET A 1 50.88 -28.55 36.63
C MET A 1 49.55 -29.08 36.11
N PHE A 2 48.70 -29.81 36.87
CA PHE A 2 47.42 -30.33 36.30
C PHE A 2 46.46 -29.20 35.86
N VAL A 3 46.45 -28.08 36.57
CA VAL A 3 45.68 -26.88 36.18
C VAL A 3 46.20 -26.23 34.89
N GLU A 4 47.51 -26.30 34.63
CA GLU A 4 48.10 -25.78 33.39
C GLU A 4 47.81 -26.71 32.21
N PHE A 5 47.93 -28.02 32.43
CA PHE A 5 47.44 -29.03 31.49
C PHE A 5 45.96 -28.79 31.13
N LEU A 6 45.10 -28.57 32.12
CA LEU A 6 43.67 -28.34 31.90
C LEU A 6 43.43 -27.08 31.04
N LYS A 7 44.16 -25.99 31.30
CA LYS A 7 44.07 -24.75 30.53
C LYS A 7 44.51 -24.93 29.08
N GLU A 8 45.60 -25.65 28.84
CA GLU A 8 46.09 -25.91 27.49
C GLU A 8 45.18 -26.88 26.73
N PHE A 9 44.74 -27.95 27.41
CA PHE A 9 43.87 -28.98 26.84
C PHE A 9 42.49 -28.43 26.48
N LEU A 10 41.82 -27.73 27.41
CA LEU A 10 40.54 -27.05 27.11
C LEU A 10 40.73 -25.83 26.21
N GLY A 11 41.93 -25.26 26.16
CA GLY A 11 42.29 -24.14 25.30
C GLY A 11 42.17 -24.47 23.82
N VAL A 12 42.40 -25.72 23.40
CA VAL A 12 42.19 -26.16 22.00
C VAL A 12 40.71 -26.03 21.63
N PHE A 13 39.81 -26.51 22.49
CA PHE A 13 38.37 -26.41 22.30
C PHE A 13 37.88 -24.96 22.36
N ALA A 14 38.32 -24.18 23.36
CA ALA A 14 37.91 -22.79 23.56
C ALA A 14 38.35 -21.88 22.40
N LYS A 15 39.56 -22.08 21.85
CA LYS A 15 40.03 -21.36 20.66
C LYS A 15 39.18 -21.68 19.43
N GLY A 16 38.82 -22.95 19.23
CA GLY A 16 37.90 -23.35 18.17
C GLY A 16 36.51 -22.72 18.33
N LEU A 17 36.03 -22.54 19.56
CA LEU A 17 34.73 -21.91 19.85
C LEU A 17 34.72 -20.42 19.53
N ILE A 18 35.81 -19.71 19.82
CA ILE A 18 36.00 -18.33 19.42
C ILE A 18 36.15 -18.22 17.90
N GLY A 19 36.85 -19.18 17.27
CA GLY A 19 37.04 -19.28 15.82
C GLY A 19 35.76 -19.43 15.00
N LEU A 20 34.65 -19.84 15.62
CA LEU A 20 33.32 -19.85 14.97
C LEU A 20 32.82 -18.44 14.65
N PHE A 21 33.20 -17.43 15.44
CA PHE A 21 32.70 -16.06 15.35
C PHE A 21 33.74 -15.04 14.90
N VAL A 22 35.03 -15.32 15.10
CA VAL A 22 36.14 -14.41 14.80
C VAL A 22 37.22 -15.13 13.99
N SER A 23 37.68 -14.52 12.91
CA SER A 23 38.85 -14.98 12.16
C SER A 23 40.09 -14.91 13.05
N THR A 24 40.70 -16.04 13.37
CA THR A 24 41.99 -16.08 14.10
C THR A 24 43.15 -16.04 13.12
N ASP A 25 44.31 -15.49 13.54
CA ASP A 25 45.52 -15.30 12.71
C ASP A 25 46.13 -16.60 12.13
N SER A 26 45.55 -17.76 12.43
CA SER A 26 45.98 -19.08 11.95
C SER A 26 45.35 -19.50 10.62
N GLY A 27 44.59 -18.62 9.95
CA GLY A 27 44.03 -18.86 8.61
C GLY A 27 42.74 -19.70 8.58
N TYR A 28 42.18 -20.05 9.74
CA TYR A 28 40.92 -20.77 9.88
C TYR A 28 39.82 -19.83 10.39
N GLY A 29 39.31 -18.98 9.51
CA GLY A 29 38.17 -18.10 9.81
C GLY A 29 36.83 -18.75 9.44
N GLY A 30 35.82 -18.55 10.30
CA GLY A 30 34.43 -18.96 10.05
C GLY A 30 34.06 -20.33 10.61
N ILE A 31 32.79 -20.69 10.46
CA ILE A 31 32.17 -21.89 11.08
C ILE A 31 32.97 -23.17 10.82
N LEU A 32 33.48 -23.36 9.59
CA LEU A 32 34.27 -24.54 9.22
C LEU A 32 35.66 -24.54 9.86
N GLY A 33 36.30 -23.36 9.98
CA GLY A 33 37.61 -23.20 10.61
C GLY A 33 37.56 -23.45 12.12
N GLY A 34 36.57 -22.89 12.80
CA GLY A 34 36.35 -23.12 14.23
C GLY A 34 36.06 -24.59 14.56
N LEU A 35 35.25 -25.27 13.74
CA LEU A 35 35.02 -26.72 13.85
C LEU A 35 36.30 -27.53 13.63
N TYR A 36 37.07 -27.24 12.58
CA TYR A 36 38.33 -27.94 12.30
C TYR A 36 39.31 -27.87 13.47
N GLN A 37 39.40 -26.70 14.14
CA GLN A 37 40.25 -26.52 15.30
C GLN A 37 39.74 -27.29 16.53
N MET A 38 38.43 -27.33 16.79
CA MET A 38 37.85 -28.10 17.90
C MET A 38 38.11 -29.61 17.78
N PHE A 39 38.09 -30.14 16.55
CA PHE A 39 38.29 -31.55 16.24
C PHE A 39 39.75 -31.93 15.93
N ASN A 40 40.71 -31.05 16.24
CA ASN A 40 42.13 -31.31 16.02
C ASN A 40 42.70 -32.32 17.05
N ILE A 41 42.38 -33.61 16.87
CA ILE A 41 42.84 -34.73 17.71
C ILE A 41 44.37 -34.72 17.91
N PRO A 42 45.20 -34.48 16.88
CA PRO A 42 46.66 -34.38 17.05
C PRO A 42 47.09 -33.34 18.09
N ALA A 43 46.42 -32.18 18.17
CA ALA A 43 46.74 -31.15 19.15
C ALA A 43 46.47 -31.63 20.59
N TYR A 44 45.33 -32.29 20.84
CA TYR A 44 45.03 -32.86 22.15
C TYR A 44 46.02 -33.97 22.56
N VAL A 45 46.40 -34.83 21.61
CA VAL A 45 47.37 -35.91 21.85
C VAL A 45 48.76 -35.37 22.16
N ASN A 46 49.19 -34.29 21.49
CA ASN A 46 50.46 -33.64 21.77
C ASN A 46 50.52 -33.06 23.18
N ILE A 47 49.44 -32.39 23.62
CA ILE A 47 49.34 -31.86 24.98
C ILE A 47 49.36 -33.01 26.01
N ILE A 48 48.60 -34.10 25.78
CA ILE A 48 48.65 -35.27 26.68
C ILE A 48 50.08 -35.84 26.75
N ASN A 49 50.78 -35.96 25.63
CA ASN A 49 52.14 -36.50 25.59
C ASN A 49 53.18 -35.63 26.31
N GLN A 50 52.96 -34.32 26.38
CA GLN A 50 53.83 -33.40 27.12
C GLN A 50 53.69 -33.56 28.65
N TYR A 51 52.49 -33.84 29.15
CA TYR A 51 52.21 -33.90 30.59
C TYR A 51 52.08 -35.32 31.16
N LYS A 52 51.99 -36.37 30.33
CA LYS A 52 51.79 -37.76 30.77
C LYS A 52 52.83 -38.29 31.76
N ALA A 53 54.08 -37.81 31.68
CA ALA A 53 55.16 -38.26 32.55
C ALA A 53 55.01 -37.76 34.00
N ALA A 54 54.18 -36.74 34.21
CA ALA A 54 53.97 -36.12 35.51
C ALA A 54 52.59 -36.43 36.12
N PHE A 55 51.82 -37.34 35.51
CA PHE A 55 50.48 -37.70 35.99
C PHE A 55 50.53 -38.90 36.95
N GLY A 56 49.97 -38.71 38.14
CA GLY A 56 49.62 -39.80 39.05
C GLY A 56 48.26 -40.41 38.71
N ILE A 57 47.84 -41.38 39.53
CA ILE A 57 46.59 -42.14 39.32
C ILE A 57 45.36 -41.21 39.33
N GLY A 58 45.36 -40.18 40.18
CA GLY A 58 44.25 -39.21 40.26
C GLY A 58 44.12 -38.33 39.01
N GLU A 59 45.24 -37.88 38.45
CA GLU A 59 45.28 -37.06 37.24
C GLU A 59 44.84 -37.85 36.00
N TRP A 60 45.18 -39.15 35.93
CA TRP A 60 44.70 -40.05 34.87
C TRP A 60 43.18 -40.24 34.91
N ILE A 61 42.59 -40.38 36.11
CA ILE A 61 41.12 -40.46 36.28
C ILE A 61 40.48 -39.14 35.84
N GLY A 62 41.07 -38.00 36.25
CA GLY A 62 40.62 -36.67 35.84
C GLY A 62 40.66 -36.47 34.32
N LEU A 63 41.73 -36.91 33.65
CA LEU A 63 41.88 -36.86 32.20
C LEU A 63 40.75 -37.62 31.49
N ILE A 64 40.45 -38.85 31.93
CA ILE A 64 39.40 -39.68 31.34
C ILE A 64 38.03 -39.00 31.50
N ALA A 65 37.74 -38.46 32.68
CA ALA A 65 36.49 -37.75 32.94
C ALA A 65 36.35 -36.51 32.03
N ILE A 66 37.42 -35.73 31.85
CA ILE A 66 37.41 -34.54 30.98
C ILE A 66 37.26 -34.93 29.51
N CYS A 67 37.96 -35.97 29.05
CA CYS A 67 37.81 -36.49 27.69
C CYS A 67 36.37 -36.93 27.41
N LEU A 68 35.71 -37.60 28.36
CA LEU A 68 34.30 -37.99 28.24
C LEU A 68 33.37 -36.77 28.12
N VAL A 69 33.58 -35.74 28.93
CA VAL A 69 32.82 -34.50 28.86
C VAL A 69 33.05 -33.78 27.53
N LEU A 70 34.30 -33.71 27.06
CA LEU A 70 34.65 -33.04 25.81
C LEU A 70 34.07 -33.77 24.60
N VAL A 71 34.11 -35.12 24.59
CA VAL A 71 33.43 -35.93 23.58
C VAL A 71 31.91 -35.71 23.60
N ALA A 72 31.29 -35.67 24.79
CA ALA A 72 29.86 -35.39 24.91
C ALA A 72 29.49 -34.00 24.36
N LEU A 73 30.32 -32.97 24.61
CA LEU A 73 30.15 -31.63 24.07
C LEU A 73 30.29 -31.60 22.54
N LEU A 74 31.29 -32.27 21.98
CA LEU A 74 31.48 -32.36 20.53
C LEU A 74 30.33 -33.11 19.84
N VAL A 75 29.85 -34.20 20.43
CA VAL A 75 28.67 -34.94 19.93
C VAL A 75 27.42 -34.06 19.99
N GLY A 76 27.21 -33.34 21.11
CA GLY A 76 26.10 -32.39 21.25
C GLY A 76 26.15 -31.28 20.18
N LEU A 77 27.33 -30.78 19.87
CA LEU A 77 27.54 -29.76 18.85
C LEU A 77 27.26 -30.30 17.44
N VAL A 78 27.67 -31.54 17.13
CA VAL A 78 27.32 -32.22 15.87
C VAL A 78 25.81 -32.41 15.75
N ILE A 79 25.12 -32.81 16.82
CA ILE A 79 23.66 -32.95 16.84
C ILE A 79 22.98 -31.59 16.59
N LEU A 80 23.49 -30.50 17.17
CA LEU A 80 22.96 -29.15 16.94
C LEU A 80 23.16 -28.68 15.50
N VAL A 81 24.33 -28.94 14.91
CA VAL A 81 24.62 -28.62 13.50
C VAL A 81 23.72 -29.45 12.58
N VAL A 82 23.57 -30.75 12.83
CA VAL A 82 22.67 -31.63 12.06
C VAL A 82 21.21 -31.18 12.20
N LYS A 83 20.73 -30.85 13.41
CA LYS A 83 19.40 -30.28 13.61
C LYS A 83 19.23 -28.93 12.93
N GLY A 84 20.26 -28.09 12.94
CA GLY A 84 20.30 -26.79 12.24
C GLY A 84 20.21 -26.96 10.72
N ILE A 85 20.96 -27.91 10.16
CA ILE A 85 20.92 -28.26 8.74
C ILE A 85 19.57 -28.89 8.37
N ILE A 86 19.03 -29.79 9.19
CA ILE A 86 17.68 -30.36 8.97
C ILE A 86 16.61 -29.26 9.06
N LYS A 87 16.74 -28.32 9.99
CA LYS A 87 15.83 -27.16 10.10
C LYS A 87 15.97 -26.24 8.90
N LEU A 88 17.20 -25.99 8.44
CA LEU A 88 17.51 -25.15 7.27
C LEU A 88 16.97 -25.79 5.99
N ILE A 89 17.21 -27.10 5.79
CA ILE A 89 16.65 -27.91 4.70
C ILE A 89 15.12 -27.94 4.82
N ARG A 90 14.55 -28.03 6.02
CA ARG A 90 13.10 -27.92 6.23
C ARG A 90 12.59 -26.53 5.89
N THR A 91 13.25 -25.44 6.24
CA THR A 91 12.81 -24.08 5.84
C THR A 91 13.03 -23.79 4.36
N LEU A 92 14.04 -24.41 3.73
CA LEU A 92 14.27 -24.31 2.29
C LEU A 92 13.33 -25.23 1.49
N ARG A 93 12.91 -26.38 2.03
CA ARG A 93 11.84 -27.23 1.46
C ARG A 93 10.42 -26.77 1.85
N SER A 94 10.27 -26.05 2.96
CA SER A 94 9.03 -25.43 3.44
C SER A 94 8.81 -24.03 2.82
N GLY A 95 9.43 -23.78 1.66
CA GLY A 95 8.84 -22.95 0.61
C GLY A 95 7.75 -23.69 -0.19
N GLY A 96 7.46 -24.96 0.12
CA GLY A 96 6.38 -25.73 -0.48
C GLY A 96 6.04 -26.98 0.33
N SER A 97 5.22 -26.85 1.35
CA SER A 97 4.32 -27.91 1.83
C SER A 97 3.37 -27.32 2.87
N VAL A 98 2.18 -26.98 2.39
CA VAL A 98 1.01 -26.73 3.22
C VAL A 98 0.75 -28.01 4.02
N ASP A 99 0.49 -27.84 5.31
CA ASP A 99 0.19 -28.90 6.27
C ASP A 99 -0.88 -29.85 5.69
N SER A 100 -0.55 -31.13 5.55
CA SER A 100 -1.44 -32.12 4.93
C SER A 100 -2.76 -32.25 5.67
N ASP A 101 -2.79 -31.91 6.95
CA ASP A 101 -3.99 -31.91 7.77
C ASP A 101 -4.90 -30.70 7.46
N LEU A 102 -4.33 -29.53 7.17
CA LEU A 102 -5.08 -28.36 6.71
C LEU A 102 -5.61 -28.54 5.28
N LEU A 103 -4.88 -29.20 4.39
CA LEU A 103 -5.38 -29.53 3.05
C LEU A 103 -6.53 -30.52 3.10
N ASN A 104 -6.42 -31.57 3.93
CA ASN A 104 -7.52 -32.51 4.15
C ASN A 104 -8.73 -31.84 4.80
N GLU A 105 -8.52 -30.86 5.69
CA GLU A 105 -9.59 -30.09 6.32
C GLU A 105 -10.25 -29.10 5.34
N ILE A 106 -9.48 -28.41 4.51
CA ILE A 106 -9.98 -27.55 3.42
C ILE A 106 -10.74 -28.38 2.39
N GLU A 107 -10.26 -29.57 2.03
CA GLU A 107 -10.93 -30.45 1.06
C GLU A 107 -12.23 -31.05 1.64
N ARG A 108 -12.24 -31.36 2.94
CA ARG A 108 -13.44 -31.78 3.67
C ARG A 108 -14.46 -30.64 3.78
N LEU A 109 -14.02 -29.43 4.11
CA LEU A 109 -14.86 -28.23 4.19
C LEU A 109 -15.41 -27.85 2.81
N ASN A 110 -14.61 -27.92 1.75
CA ASN A 110 -15.07 -27.68 0.37
C ASN A 110 -16.07 -28.74 -0.09
N LYS A 111 -15.91 -30.02 0.29
CA LYS A 111 -16.93 -31.06 0.04
C LYS A 111 -18.23 -30.79 0.80
N GLU A 112 -18.16 -30.29 2.03
CA GLU A 112 -19.36 -29.91 2.80
C GLU A 112 -20.07 -28.68 2.24
N ILE A 113 -19.33 -27.63 1.86
CA ILE A 113 -19.86 -26.43 1.21
C ILE A 113 -20.55 -26.82 -0.10
N LYS A 114 -19.90 -27.64 -0.94
CA LYS A 114 -20.47 -28.09 -2.22
C LYS A 114 -21.72 -28.96 -2.02
N LYS A 115 -21.80 -29.71 -0.92
CA LYS A 115 -22.98 -30.50 -0.57
C LYS A 115 -24.13 -29.62 -0.05
N LYS A 116 -23.82 -28.57 0.72
CA LYS A 116 -24.78 -27.56 1.17
C LYS A 116 -25.30 -26.70 0.01
N ASP A 117 -24.43 -26.26 -0.90
CA ASP A 117 -24.81 -25.51 -2.10
C ASP A 117 -25.74 -26.33 -3.00
N LYS A 118 -25.44 -27.62 -3.19
CA LYS A 118 -26.32 -28.50 -3.98
C LYS A 118 -27.69 -28.72 -3.33
N GLN A 119 -27.76 -28.74 -1.99
CA GLN A 119 -29.01 -28.80 -1.24
C GLN A 119 -29.80 -27.49 -1.30
N LEU A 120 -29.11 -26.34 -1.24
CA LEU A 120 -29.70 -25.00 -1.38
C LEU A 120 -30.24 -24.75 -2.78
N VAL A 121 -29.52 -25.19 -3.83
CA VAL A 121 -29.97 -25.10 -5.23
C VAL A 121 -31.20 -25.97 -5.46
N LEU A 122 -31.24 -27.21 -4.94
CA LEU A 122 -32.43 -28.06 -5.03
C LEU A 122 -33.63 -27.48 -4.27
N ALA A 123 -33.40 -26.85 -3.10
CA ALA A 123 -34.45 -26.21 -2.32
C ALA A 123 -34.98 -24.92 -2.98
N ALA A 124 -34.12 -24.16 -3.65
CA ALA A 124 -34.49 -22.93 -4.38
C ALA A 124 -35.29 -23.24 -5.66
N GLN A 125 -34.91 -24.30 -6.40
CA GLN A 125 -35.66 -24.77 -7.57
C GLN A 125 -37.06 -25.29 -7.22
N GLY A 126 -37.25 -25.88 -6.03
CA GLY A 126 -38.57 -26.31 -5.54
C GLY A 126 -39.50 -25.17 -5.10
N LYS A 127 -39.00 -23.93 -4.96
CA LYS A 127 -39.77 -22.76 -4.50
C LYS A 127 -39.85 -21.60 -5.51
N GLY A 128 -39.30 -21.76 -6.72
CA GLY A 128 -39.42 -20.78 -7.80
C GLY A 128 -38.72 -19.45 -7.56
N ILE A 129 -37.72 -19.39 -6.66
CA ILE A 129 -36.98 -18.16 -6.36
C ILE A 129 -35.66 -18.16 -7.16
N PRO A 130 -35.35 -17.13 -7.96
CA PRO A 130 -34.07 -17.03 -8.67
C PRO A 130 -32.94 -16.72 -7.69
N TYR A 131 -31.91 -17.57 -7.67
CA TYR A 131 -30.72 -17.43 -6.83
C TYR A 131 -29.55 -16.89 -7.67
N VAL A 132 -28.99 -15.73 -7.28
CA VAL A 132 -27.79 -15.14 -7.90
C VAL A 132 -26.60 -15.41 -6.97
N ASN A 133 -25.56 -16.06 -7.50
CA ASN A 133 -24.36 -16.41 -6.77
C ASN A 133 -23.37 -15.23 -6.79
N VAL A 134 -23.12 -14.59 -5.64
CA VAL A 134 -22.09 -13.55 -5.49
C VAL A 134 -20.88 -14.17 -4.80
N GLY A 135 -20.05 -14.81 -5.59
CA GLY A 135 -18.78 -15.43 -5.20
C GLY A 135 -18.04 -15.82 -6.47
N GLY A 136 -16.97 -15.09 -6.77
CA GLY A 136 -16.29 -15.14 -8.06
C GLY A 136 -15.71 -16.52 -8.41
N GLY A 137 -15.83 -16.90 -9.68
CA GLY A 137 -15.07 -17.98 -10.31
C GLY A 137 -15.87 -18.84 -11.28
N SER A 138 -15.54 -18.72 -12.57
CA SER A 138 -15.78 -19.69 -13.65
C SER A 138 -17.22 -19.85 -14.16
N SER A 139 -17.56 -19.08 -15.20
CA SER A 139 -18.47 -19.56 -16.25
C SER A 139 -17.75 -20.65 -17.05
N GLY A 140 -18.43 -21.79 -17.19
CA GLY A 140 -17.85 -23.01 -17.72
C GLY A 140 -17.42 -22.93 -19.18
N VAL A 141 -16.18 -23.36 -19.42
CA VAL A 141 -15.77 -24.00 -20.67
C VAL A 141 -15.19 -25.36 -20.25
N ASN A 142 -15.75 -26.42 -20.82
CA ASN A 142 -15.23 -27.78 -20.66
C ASN A 142 -13.78 -27.83 -21.18
N LEU A 143 -12.82 -28.14 -20.30
CA LEU A 143 -11.57 -28.77 -20.71
C LEU A 143 -11.37 -30.02 -19.87
N ASP A 144 -11.25 -31.14 -20.58
CA ASP A 144 -10.89 -32.43 -20.05
C ASP A 144 -9.56 -32.35 -19.28
N SER A 145 -9.52 -33.07 -18.17
CA SER A 145 -8.38 -33.09 -17.25
C SER A 145 -7.28 -34.00 -17.80
N GLU A 146 -6.24 -33.41 -18.40
CA GLU A 146 -4.95 -34.09 -18.52
C GLU A 146 -4.06 -33.73 -17.32
N VAL A 147 -3.60 -34.79 -16.67
CA VAL A 147 -2.61 -34.80 -15.60
C VAL A 147 -1.29 -34.31 -16.19
N ILE A 148 -0.85 -33.09 -15.82
CA ILE A 148 0.47 -32.60 -16.20
C ILE A 148 1.49 -33.24 -15.25
N SER A 149 2.20 -34.23 -15.80
CA SER A 149 3.48 -34.75 -15.34
C SER A 149 4.50 -33.62 -15.18
N GLU A 150 5.48 -33.81 -14.29
CA GLU A 150 6.69 -32.99 -14.18
C GLU A 150 7.42 -32.92 -15.53
N ASP A 151 7.03 -31.96 -16.37
CA ASP A 151 7.72 -31.64 -17.60
C ASP A 151 8.63 -30.44 -17.40
N LYS A 152 9.88 -30.62 -17.81
CA LYS A 152 10.90 -29.60 -17.93
C LYS A 152 10.29 -28.34 -18.55
N VAL A 153 10.36 -27.23 -17.81
CA VAL A 153 9.91 -25.90 -18.28
C VAL A 153 10.57 -25.61 -19.62
N ASN A 154 9.77 -25.69 -20.67
CA ASN A 154 10.17 -25.38 -22.03
C ASN A 154 9.97 -23.86 -22.19
N THR A 155 11.04 -23.08 -21.96
CA THR A 155 11.07 -21.62 -22.08
C THR A 155 11.09 -21.16 -23.53
N ASN A 156 10.07 -21.52 -24.32
CA ASN A 156 9.93 -21.06 -25.70
C ASN A 156 8.70 -20.14 -25.81
N GLY A 157 8.93 -18.83 -25.66
CA GLY A 157 8.03 -17.78 -26.15
C GLY A 157 6.96 -17.24 -25.20
N GLU A 158 6.71 -17.85 -24.04
CA GLU A 158 5.75 -17.30 -23.08
C GLU A 158 6.34 -16.12 -22.30
N SER A 159 5.57 -15.03 -22.19
CA SER A 159 5.93 -13.88 -21.37
C SER A 159 5.99 -14.27 -19.90
N ARG A 160 6.93 -13.69 -19.15
CA ARG A 160 6.94 -13.80 -17.68
C ARG A 160 5.79 -13.02 -17.02
N PHE A 161 5.09 -12.15 -17.76
CA PHE A 161 3.95 -11.36 -17.29
C PHE A 161 2.63 -11.90 -17.86
N TYR A 162 2.08 -12.93 -17.24
CA TYR A 162 0.84 -13.55 -17.71
C TYR A 162 -0.34 -12.57 -17.81
N LYS A 163 -0.62 -11.80 -16.76
CA LYS A 163 -1.80 -10.92 -16.70
C LYS A 163 -1.68 -9.72 -17.63
N LEU A 164 -0.48 -9.19 -17.82
CA LEU A 164 -0.27 -8.02 -18.68
C LEU A 164 -0.30 -8.43 -20.16
N THR A 165 0.27 -9.59 -20.49
CA THR A 165 0.18 -10.15 -21.85
C THR A 165 -1.27 -10.53 -22.22
N GLU A 166 -2.08 -10.94 -21.25
CA GLU A 166 -3.53 -11.11 -21.45
C GLU A 166 -4.20 -9.78 -21.86
N VAL A 167 -3.89 -8.67 -21.17
CA VAL A 167 -4.40 -7.34 -21.54
C VAL A 167 -3.96 -6.95 -22.95
N ASP A 168 -2.69 -7.17 -23.31
CA ASP A 168 -2.20 -6.91 -24.68
C ASP A 168 -3.03 -7.65 -25.73
N ARG A 169 -3.32 -8.94 -25.46
CA ARG A 169 -4.10 -9.80 -26.37
C ARG A 169 -5.54 -9.34 -26.48
N ASP A 170 -6.17 -8.99 -25.36
CA ASP A 170 -7.57 -8.56 -25.33
C ASP A 170 -7.74 -7.27 -26.14
N TYR A 171 -6.87 -6.28 -25.93
CA TYR A 171 -6.89 -5.02 -26.68
C TYR A 171 -6.50 -5.17 -28.15
N ALA A 172 -5.69 -6.18 -28.50
CA ALA A 172 -5.40 -6.51 -29.90
C ALA A 172 -6.57 -7.22 -30.61
N THR A 173 -7.31 -8.05 -29.88
CA THR A 173 -8.39 -8.89 -30.46
C THR A 173 -9.71 -8.13 -30.53
N ASN A 174 -10.08 -7.43 -29.45
CA ASN A 174 -11.35 -6.73 -29.30
C ASN A 174 -11.10 -5.33 -28.72
N PRO A 175 -10.62 -4.37 -29.52
CA PRO A 175 -10.37 -3.02 -29.03
C PRO A 175 -11.70 -2.37 -28.58
N PRO A 176 -11.82 -1.93 -27.32
CA PRO A 176 -13.02 -1.29 -26.85
C PRO A 176 -13.22 0.07 -27.55
N SER A 177 -14.47 0.37 -27.90
CA SER A 177 -14.86 1.67 -28.44
C SER A 177 -15.41 2.55 -27.34
N PHE A 178 -14.94 3.79 -27.27
CA PHE A 178 -15.37 4.78 -26.28
C PHE A 178 -15.92 6.02 -26.99
N THR A 179 -17.10 6.46 -26.57
CA THR A 179 -17.67 7.74 -26.99
C THR A 179 -17.60 8.68 -25.79
N TYR A 180 -16.78 9.73 -25.90
CA TYR A 180 -16.56 10.68 -24.80
C TYR A 180 -17.44 11.92 -24.95
N ASP A 181 -18.07 12.33 -23.85
CA ASP A 181 -18.67 13.66 -23.73
C ASP A 181 -17.56 14.68 -23.42
N ASN A 182 -17.30 15.57 -24.37
CA ASN A 182 -16.30 16.63 -24.25
C ASN A 182 -16.93 18.04 -24.14
N GLU A 183 -18.24 18.14 -23.91
CA GLU A 183 -18.95 19.42 -23.80
C GLU A 183 -19.40 19.72 -22.36
N ILE A 184 -19.42 18.71 -21.50
CA ILE A 184 -19.80 18.85 -20.10
C ILE A 184 -18.90 19.84 -19.33
N THR A 185 -19.51 20.58 -18.40
CA THR A 185 -18.84 21.47 -17.45
C THR A 185 -18.58 20.77 -16.11
N LEU A 186 -17.69 21.32 -15.28
CA LEU A 186 -17.37 20.73 -13.96
C LEU A 186 -18.55 20.74 -12.98
N GLU A 187 -19.37 21.79 -13.01
CA GLU A 187 -20.59 21.87 -12.20
C GLU A 187 -21.61 20.80 -12.62
N GLU A 188 -21.82 20.65 -13.94
CA GLU A 188 -22.73 19.64 -14.48
C GLU A 188 -22.22 18.22 -14.18
N LEU A 189 -20.90 17.99 -14.27
CA LEU A 189 -20.27 16.72 -13.89
C LEU A 189 -20.60 16.35 -12.43
N CYS A 190 -20.48 17.30 -11.50
CA CYS A 190 -20.78 17.08 -10.09
C CYS A 190 -22.26 16.80 -9.85
N ASN A 191 -23.15 17.59 -10.46
CA ASN A 191 -24.59 17.46 -10.29
C ASN A 191 -25.12 16.15 -10.88
N ARG A 192 -24.71 15.81 -12.12
CA ARG A 192 -25.09 14.55 -12.77
C ARG A 192 -24.62 13.33 -11.98
N PHE A 193 -23.36 13.33 -11.53
CA PHE A 193 -22.86 12.22 -10.72
C PHE A 193 -23.67 12.06 -9.43
N ARG A 194 -23.92 13.16 -8.70
CA ARG A 194 -24.67 13.14 -7.45
C ARG A 194 -26.10 12.61 -7.67
N ASN A 195 -26.76 13.06 -8.72
CA ASN A 195 -28.11 12.64 -9.07
C ASN A 195 -28.16 11.16 -9.44
N TRP A 196 -27.20 10.69 -10.26
CA TRP A 196 -27.07 9.28 -10.65
C TRP A 196 -26.77 8.37 -9.44
N ALA A 197 -25.85 8.77 -8.57
CA ALA A 197 -25.50 8.00 -7.36
C ALA A 197 -26.70 7.85 -6.41
N CYS A 198 -27.54 8.88 -6.34
CA CYS A 198 -28.78 8.86 -5.58
C CYS A 198 -29.85 7.96 -6.23
N SER A 199 -30.06 8.05 -7.54
CA SER A 199 -31.10 7.30 -8.24
C SER A 199 -30.80 5.80 -8.30
N GLU A 200 -29.62 5.44 -8.80
CA GLU A 200 -29.22 4.06 -9.11
C GLU A 200 -28.66 3.33 -7.88
N MET A 201 -27.84 4.00 -7.07
CA MET A 201 -27.09 3.36 -5.99
C MET A 201 -27.61 3.67 -4.58
N LYS A 202 -28.61 4.56 -4.46
CA LYS A 202 -29.16 5.04 -3.17
C LYS A 202 -28.07 5.64 -2.25
N LEU A 203 -27.09 6.31 -2.85
CA LEU A 203 -26.05 7.02 -2.13
C LEU A 203 -26.38 8.51 -2.08
N PHE A 204 -26.41 9.08 -0.87
CA PHE A 204 -26.85 10.45 -0.64
C PHE A 204 -25.68 11.31 -0.18
N TYR A 205 -24.93 11.87 -1.12
CA TYR A 205 -23.84 12.78 -0.80
C TYR A 205 -24.30 14.25 -0.83
N GLU A 206 -23.76 15.05 0.10
CA GLU A 206 -23.89 16.49 0.05
C GLU A 206 -23.18 17.05 -1.20
N PRO A 207 -23.71 18.11 -1.84
CA PRO A 207 -23.07 18.75 -2.99
C PRO A 207 -21.60 19.12 -2.71
N ARG A 208 -21.31 19.61 -1.50
CA ARG A 208 -19.96 19.98 -1.06
C ARG A 208 -18.98 18.82 -1.18
N VAL A 209 -19.33 17.62 -0.71
CA VAL A 209 -18.44 16.44 -0.75
C VAL A 209 -18.09 16.07 -2.20
N ILE A 210 -19.07 16.14 -3.09
CA ILE A 210 -18.86 15.83 -4.52
C ILE A 210 -17.96 16.88 -5.18
N ARG A 211 -18.17 18.16 -4.88
CA ARG A 211 -17.30 19.25 -5.35
C ARG A 211 -15.86 19.03 -4.88
N LEU A 212 -15.66 18.84 -3.57
CA LEU A 212 -14.34 18.56 -2.99
C LEU A 212 -13.67 17.35 -3.67
N PHE A 213 -14.42 16.29 -3.93
CA PHE A 213 -13.92 15.08 -4.59
C PHE A 213 -13.39 15.36 -6.00
N PHE A 214 -14.21 15.96 -6.88
CA PHE A 214 -13.77 16.25 -8.25
C PHE A 214 -12.70 17.34 -8.31
N SER A 215 -12.75 18.36 -7.45
CA SER A 215 -11.72 19.40 -7.40
C SER A 215 -10.37 18.87 -6.93
N SER A 216 -10.36 17.83 -6.11
CA SER A 216 -9.11 17.18 -5.66
C SER A 216 -8.31 16.59 -6.82
N PHE A 217 -8.98 16.15 -7.88
CA PHE A 217 -8.34 15.51 -9.04
C PHE A 217 -7.42 16.46 -9.81
N ALA A 218 -7.65 17.78 -9.68
CA ALA A 218 -6.85 18.82 -10.34
C ALA A 218 -5.47 19.05 -9.70
N THR A 219 -5.27 18.57 -8.47
CA THR A 219 -4.06 18.89 -7.67
C THR A 219 -3.05 17.76 -7.67
N THR A 220 -3.49 16.55 -7.29
CA THR A 220 -2.63 15.41 -7.02
C THR A 220 -3.33 14.13 -7.43
N ARG A 221 -2.55 13.08 -7.65
CA ARG A 221 -3.06 11.74 -8.01
C ARG A 221 -3.41 10.90 -6.80
N ILE A 222 -3.29 11.45 -5.59
CA ILE A 222 -3.52 10.75 -4.34
C ILE A 222 -4.58 11.53 -3.57
N ILE A 223 -5.68 10.87 -3.26
CA ILE A 223 -6.79 11.45 -2.51
C ILE A 223 -7.00 10.60 -1.27
N ILE A 224 -7.15 11.24 -0.12
CA ILE A 224 -7.43 10.57 1.14
C ILE A 224 -8.90 10.82 1.46
N LEU A 225 -9.69 9.76 1.60
CA LEU A 225 -11.05 9.83 2.12
C LEU A 225 -11.02 9.37 3.57
N GLN A 226 -11.26 10.29 4.50
CA GLN A 226 -11.24 10.00 5.94
C GLN A 226 -12.56 10.40 6.58
N GLY A 227 -12.90 9.74 7.68
CA GLY A 227 -14.16 9.99 8.40
C GLY A 227 -14.66 8.75 9.11
N ILE A 228 -15.85 8.86 9.69
CA ILE A 228 -16.45 7.80 10.50
C ILE A 228 -16.76 6.57 9.62
N SER A 229 -16.76 5.38 10.22
CA SER A 229 -17.18 4.16 9.52
C SER A 229 -18.62 4.27 9.00
N GLY A 230 -18.88 3.74 7.81
CA GLY A 230 -20.22 3.73 7.19
C GLY A 230 -20.67 5.04 6.54
N THR A 231 -19.79 6.02 6.34
CA THR A 231 -20.12 7.30 5.65
C THR A 231 -19.97 7.24 4.12
N GLY A 232 -19.71 6.06 3.55
CA GLY A 232 -19.63 5.87 2.10
C GLY A 232 -18.28 6.23 1.48
N LYS A 233 -17.18 6.17 2.25
CA LYS A 233 -15.80 6.44 1.77
C LYS A 233 -15.39 5.54 0.61
N THR A 234 -15.61 4.24 0.71
CA THR A 234 -15.31 3.26 -0.35
C THR A 234 -16.38 3.28 -1.45
N SER A 235 -17.64 3.57 -1.09
CA SER A 235 -18.77 3.62 -2.02
C SER A 235 -18.69 4.78 -3.02
N LEU A 236 -18.12 5.92 -2.62
CA LEU A 236 -17.99 7.11 -3.48
C LEU A 236 -17.15 6.84 -4.74
N PRO A 237 -15.87 6.44 -4.65
CA PRO A 237 -15.06 6.14 -5.83
C PRO A 237 -15.55 4.91 -6.60
N TYR A 238 -16.15 3.94 -5.90
CA TYR A 238 -16.79 2.79 -6.55
C TYR A 238 -17.95 3.25 -7.45
N ALA A 239 -18.82 4.12 -6.94
CA ALA A 239 -19.93 4.69 -7.70
C ALA A 239 -19.44 5.52 -8.89
N VAL A 240 -18.38 6.32 -8.72
CA VAL A 240 -17.80 7.09 -9.84
C VAL A 240 -17.30 6.15 -10.94
N GLY A 241 -16.62 5.05 -10.60
CA GLY A 241 -16.18 4.06 -11.59
C GLY A 241 -17.34 3.43 -12.37
N GLN A 242 -18.43 3.07 -11.68
CA GLN A 242 -19.63 2.52 -12.31
C GLN A 242 -20.32 3.53 -13.21
N TRP A 243 -20.41 4.80 -12.77
CA TRP A 243 -20.99 5.88 -13.56
C TRP A 243 -20.19 6.16 -14.84
N LEU A 244 -18.86 6.13 -14.74
CA LEU A 244 -17.92 6.33 -15.85
C LEU A 244 -17.76 5.11 -16.77
N ASN A 245 -18.49 4.04 -16.50
CA ASN A 245 -18.38 2.76 -17.21
C ASN A 245 -16.93 2.21 -17.24
N ASN A 246 -16.17 2.47 -16.18
CA ASN A 246 -14.86 1.89 -15.91
C ASN A 246 -14.77 1.57 -14.41
N PRO A 247 -15.10 0.33 -14.01
CA PRO A 247 -15.17 -0.05 -12.60
C PRO A 247 -13.87 0.26 -11.85
N ALA A 248 -14.03 0.88 -10.67
CA ALA A 248 -12.90 1.18 -9.80
C ALA A 248 -12.24 -0.11 -9.31
N THR A 249 -10.91 -0.15 -9.29
CA THR A 249 -10.16 -1.28 -8.74
C THR A 249 -10.02 -1.11 -7.25
N ILE A 250 -10.61 -2.02 -6.46
CA ILE A 250 -10.51 -1.99 -5.00
C ILE A 250 -9.39 -2.94 -4.57
N ALA A 251 -8.43 -2.40 -3.82
CA ALA A 251 -7.36 -3.15 -3.19
C ALA A 251 -7.45 -2.96 -1.67
N SER A 252 -7.91 -3.99 -0.97
CA SER A 252 -8.02 -4.00 0.49
C SER A 252 -6.66 -4.25 1.13
N VAL A 253 -6.15 -3.26 1.85
CA VAL A 253 -4.83 -3.33 2.49
C VAL A 253 -4.86 -4.35 3.61
N GLN A 254 -3.80 -5.16 3.68
CA GLN A 254 -3.62 -6.13 4.75
C GLN A 254 -2.56 -5.64 5.74
N PRO A 255 -2.64 -6.01 7.04
CA PRO A 255 -1.62 -5.65 8.03
C PRO A 255 -0.20 -6.12 7.66
N SER A 256 -0.07 -7.12 6.78
CA SER A 256 1.20 -7.64 6.29
C SER A 256 1.86 -6.78 5.22
N TRP A 257 1.17 -5.78 4.66
CA TRP A 257 1.71 -4.93 3.60
C TRP A 257 2.90 -4.13 4.11
N ARG A 258 4.06 -4.34 3.49
CA ARG A 258 5.34 -3.79 3.99
C ARG A 258 6.15 -3.06 2.93
N ASP A 259 5.93 -3.32 1.65
CA ASP A 259 6.75 -2.74 0.59
C ASP A 259 6.00 -2.61 -0.74
N ARG A 260 6.69 -2.07 -1.74
CA ARG A 260 6.20 -1.84 -3.10
C ARG A 260 5.65 -3.08 -3.82
N THR A 261 6.00 -4.29 -3.39
CA THR A 261 5.55 -5.52 -4.06
C THR A 261 4.05 -5.72 -3.92
N GLU A 262 3.42 -5.12 -2.92
CA GLU A 262 1.96 -5.15 -2.75
C GLU A 262 1.23 -4.31 -3.81
N ILE A 263 1.92 -3.30 -4.36
CA ILE A 263 1.39 -2.42 -5.40
C ILE A 263 1.76 -2.94 -6.79
N PHE A 264 3.02 -3.29 -7.02
CA PHE A 264 3.51 -3.64 -8.36
C PHE A 264 3.61 -5.15 -8.58
N GLY A 265 3.76 -5.94 -7.52
CA GLY A 265 4.11 -7.36 -7.61
C GLY A 265 5.60 -7.60 -7.51
N TYR A 266 6.01 -8.84 -7.75
CA TYR A 266 7.41 -9.24 -7.66
C TYR A 266 7.79 -10.29 -8.71
N PHE A 267 9.05 -10.29 -9.10
CA PHE A 267 9.60 -11.33 -9.96
C PHE A 267 10.02 -12.55 -9.12
N ASN A 268 9.46 -13.71 -9.45
CA ASN A 268 9.87 -14.97 -8.85
C ASN A 268 11.04 -15.58 -9.63
N GLU A 269 12.21 -15.58 -9.02
CA GLU A 269 13.44 -16.07 -9.64
C GLU A 269 13.44 -17.59 -9.93
N PHE A 270 12.64 -18.37 -9.22
CA PHE A 270 12.58 -19.82 -9.40
C PHE A 270 11.66 -20.19 -10.56
N THR A 271 10.45 -19.62 -10.59
CA THR A 271 9.49 -19.89 -11.66
C THR A 271 9.75 -19.06 -12.91
N LYS A 272 10.63 -18.04 -12.81
CA LYS A 272 10.89 -17.06 -13.86
C LYS A 272 9.63 -16.34 -14.33
N ARG A 273 8.62 -16.24 -13.46
CA ARG A 273 7.36 -15.54 -13.68
C ARG A 273 7.27 -14.34 -12.75
N PHE A 274 6.64 -13.28 -13.25
CA PHE A 274 6.31 -12.12 -12.46
C PHE A 274 4.91 -12.30 -11.87
N ASN A 275 4.77 -12.11 -10.56
CA ASN A 275 3.48 -12.17 -9.88
C ASN A 275 2.86 -10.77 -9.89
N GLU A 276 1.97 -10.51 -10.85
CA GLU A 276 1.33 -9.20 -10.99
C GLU A 276 0.17 -9.01 -10.01
N THR A 277 0.11 -7.84 -9.41
CA THR A 277 -1.04 -7.39 -8.63
C THR A 277 -2.18 -6.96 -9.56
N GLN A 278 -3.41 -6.87 -9.03
CA GLN A 278 -4.52 -6.29 -9.79
C GLN A 278 -4.31 -4.80 -10.05
N ILE A 279 -3.62 -4.10 -9.13
CA ILE A 279 -3.27 -2.68 -9.30
C ILE A 279 -2.34 -2.51 -10.50
N LEU A 280 -1.28 -3.33 -10.62
CA LEU A 280 -0.39 -3.28 -11.79
C LEU A 280 -1.14 -3.62 -13.08
N LYS A 281 -1.98 -4.67 -13.07
CA LYS A 281 -2.81 -5.01 -14.24
C LYS A 281 -3.66 -3.81 -14.68
N LYS A 282 -4.33 -3.13 -13.75
CA LYS A 282 -5.17 -1.97 -14.06
C LYS A 282 -4.35 -0.74 -14.50
N MET A 283 -3.19 -0.50 -13.89
CA MET A 283 -2.26 0.56 -14.32
C MET A 283 -1.81 0.33 -15.76
N TYR A 284 -1.53 -0.91 -16.10
CA TYR A 284 -1.12 -1.32 -17.44
C TYR A 284 -2.28 -1.15 -18.45
N GLU A 285 -3.49 -1.57 -18.09
CA GLU A 285 -4.71 -1.37 -18.90
C GLU A 285 -4.96 0.11 -19.22
N ALA A 286 -4.74 1.00 -18.24
CA ALA A 286 -4.94 2.43 -18.41
C ALA A 286 -4.09 3.08 -19.50
N LYS A 287 -3.02 2.42 -19.97
CA LYS A 287 -2.20 2.89 -21.09
C LYS A 287 -2.88 2.77 -22.46
N TYR A 288 -3.94 1.97 -22.57
CA TYR A 288 -4.61 1.71 -23.84
C TYR A 288 -5.71 2.69 -24.20
N ASN A 289 -6.25 3.42 -23.22
CA ASN A 289 -7.40 4.30 -23.46
C ASN A 289 -7.34 5.58 -22.62
N GLU A 290 -8.28 6.49 -22.86
CA GLU A 290 -8.32 7.81 -22.23
C GLU A 290 -9.41 7.91 -21.15
N GLN A 291 -9.98 6.78 -20.68
CA GLN A 291 -10.91 6.79 -19.57
C GLN A 291 -10.22 7.19 -18.26
N LEU A 292 -10.99 7.65 -17.29
CA LEU A 292 -10.51 7.81 -15.92
C LEU A 292 -10.41 6.45 -15.22
N TYR A 293 -9.30 6.21 -14.55
CA TYR A 293 -9.07 5.03 -13.73
C TYR A 293 -8.99 5.41 -12.26
N LEU A 294 -9.82 4.78 -11.45
CA LEU A 294 -9.80 4.94 -10.00
C LEU A 294 -9.32 3.64 -9.36
N THR A 295 -8.28 3.75 -8.55
CA THR A 295 -7.78 2.66 -7.71
C THR A 295 -8.03 3.03 -6.26
N VAL A 296 -8.91 2.28 -5.60
CA VAL A 296 -9.23 2.46 -4.18
C VAL A 296 -8.28 1.60 -3.36
N ILE A 297 -7.48 2.24 -2.52
CA ILE A 297 -6.64 1.59 -1.51
C ILE A 297 -7.46 1.59 -0.22
N ASP A 298 -8.19 0.50 0.00
CA ASP A 298 -9.19 0.41 1.06
C ASP A 298 -8.52 0.09 2.40
N GLU A 299 -8.91 0.83 3.44
CA GLU A 299 -8.33 0.79 4.78
C GLU A 299 -6.81 0.98 4.76
N ALA A 300 -6.36 1.99 4.00
CA ALA A 300 -4.95 2.23 3.72
C ALA A 300 -4.08 2.28 4.98
N ASN A 301 -4.63 2.80 6.08
CA ASN A 301 -3.91 2.98 7.33
C ASN A 301 -3.89 1.75 8.27
N ILE A 302 -4.41 0.59 7.83
CA ILE A 302 -4.17 -0.69 8.52
C ILE A 302 -2.69 -1.08 8.44
N ALA A 303 -2.00 -0.68 7.39
CA ALA A 303 -0.54 -0.76 7.28
C ALA A 303 0.07 0.63 7.22
N ARG A 304 1.40 0.72 7.42
CA ARG A 304 2.14 1.98 7.27
C ARG A 304 2.15 2.39 5.80
N VAL A 305 1.21 3.26 5.39
CA VAL A 305 1.05 3.75 4.00
C VAL A 305 2.38 4.19 3.39
N GLU A 306 3.20 4.88 4.15
CA GLU A 306 4.49 5.39 3.71
C GLU A 306 5.54 4.33 3.34
N TYR A 307 5.33 3.06 3.67
CA TYR A 307 6.25 1.96 3.31
C TYR A 307 5.88 1.33 1.98
N TYR A 308 4.66 0.80 1.86
CA TYR A 308 4.25 0.12 0.62
C TYR A 308 3.94 1.11 -0.51
N PHE A 309 3.59 2.36 -0.18
CA PHE A 309 3.28 3.42 -1.15
C PHE A 309 4.45 4.38 -1.41
N ALA A 310 5.61 4.15 -0.78
CA ALA A 310 6.78 5.05 -0.81
C ALA A 310 7.20 5.47 -2.22
N GLU A 311 7.27 4.50 -3.14
CA GLU A 311 7.73 4.71 -4.50
C GLU A 311 6.72 5.53 -5.32
N LEU A 312 5.42 5.22 -5.21
CA LEU A 312 4.36 6.02 -5.84
C LEU A 312 4.34 7.45 -5.32
N LEU A 313 4.48 7.63 -4.00
CA LEU A 313 4.58 8.96 -3.37
C LEU A 313 5.75 9.78 -3.90
N SER A 314 6.85 9.15 -4.29
CA SER A 314 8.02 9.84 -4.84
C SER A 314 7.87 10.13 -6.33
N ILE A 315 7.35 9.17 -7.10
CA ILE A 315 7.30 9.27 -8.56
C ILE A 315 6.20 10.23 -9.01
N LEU A 316 5.05 10.21 -8.35
CA LEU A 316 3.92 11.10 -8.66
C LEU A 316 4.21 12.58 -8.31
N GLU A 317 5.32 12.88 -7.64
CA GLU A 317 5.79 14.24 -7.39
C GLU A 317 6.65 14.82 -8.51
N MET A 318 7.12 13.97 -9.44
CA MET A 318 7.98 14.44 -10.52
C MET A 318 7.20 15.46 -11.38
N PRO A 319 7.76 16.67 -11.61
CA PRO A 319 7.07 17.71 -12.38
C PRO A 319 6.72 17.27 -13.81
N SER A 320 7.58 16.44 -14.41
CA SER A 320 7.36 15.87 -15.74
C SER A 320 6.78 14.46 -15.63
N ARG A 321 5.62 14.26 -16.25
CA ARG A 321 4.95 12.95 -16.34
C ARG A 321 5.73 11.94 -17.19
N GLU A 322 6.64 12.42 -18.04
CA GLU A 322 7.58 11.56 -18.77
C GLU A 322 8.50 10.79 -17.82
N ASN A 323 8.78 11.35 -16.64
CA ASN A 323 9.64 10.73 -15.64
C ASN A 323 8.85 9.82 -14.67
N TRP A 324 7.56 9.58 -14.91
CA TRP A 324 6.77 8.68 -14.08
C TRP A 324 7.07 7.21 -14.38
N ILE A 325 8.32 6.80 -14.16
CA ILE A 325 8.85 5.48 -14.55
C ILE A 325 9.20 4.70 -13.30
N VAL A 326 8.69 3.47 -13.21
CA VAL A 326 9.06 2.49 -12.18
C VAL A 326 9.89 1.37 -12.80
N ASP A 327 10.94 0.93 -12.11
CA ASP A 327 11.68 -0.28 -12.48
C ASP A 327 10.89 -1.50 -11.95
N ILE A 328 10.29 -2.30 -12.82
CA ILE A 328 9.50 -3.49 -12.44
C ILE A 328 10.40 -4.72 -12.35
N CYS A 329 11.32 -4.88 -13.31
CA CYS A 329 12.23 -6.00 -13.42
C CYS A 329 13.67 -5.53 -13.67
N PRO A 330 14.68 -6.29 -13.24
CA PRO A 330 16.10 -5.92 -13.40
C PRO A 330 16.59 -5.95 -14.86
N SER A 331 15.92 -6.71 -15.72
CA SER A 331 16.25 -6.83 -17.14
C SER A 331 14.96 -6.91 -17.95
N GLY A 332 14.96 -6.43 -19.19
CA GLY A 332 13.86 -6.62 -20.13
C GLY A 332 14.07 -7.83 -21.03
N TRP A 333 13.01 -8.57 -21.31
CA TRP A 333 12.98 -9.72 -22.21
C TRP A 333 12.15 -9.38 -23.45
N GLU A 334 12.45 -10.01 -24.60
CA GLU A 334 11.72 -9.76 -25.86
C GLU A 334 10.24 -10.17 -25.78
N SER A 335 9.90 -11.13 -24.92
CA SER A 335 8.53 -11.56 -24.66
C SER A 335 7.80 -10.69 -23.63
N ASP A 336 8.42 -9.63 -23.10
CA ASP A 336 7.75 -8.73 -22.16
C ASP A 336 6.57 -8.00 -22.84
N PRO A 337 5.52 -7.64 -22.08
CA PRO A 337 4.36 -6.91 -22.58
C PRO A 337 4.74 -5.58 -23.23
N LYS A 338 3.91 -5.12 -24.16
CA LYS A 338 4.15 -3.93 -25.00
C LYS A 338 4.65 -2.70 -24.25
N PHE A 339 4.09 -2.40 -23.07
CA PHE A 339 4.43 -1.19 -22.30
C PHE A 339 5.48 -1.43 -21.20
N ILE A 340 6.07 -2.62 -21.13
CA ILE A 340 7.21 -2.92 -20.27
C ILE A 340 8.49 -2.83 -21.10
N GLU A 341 9.14 -1.67 -21.06
CA GLU A 341 10.33 -1.41 -21.85
C GLU A 341 11.59 -1.59 -21.01
N LYS A 342 12.41 -2.59 -21.36
CA LYS A 342 13.68 -2.88 -20.65
C LYS A 342 13.49 -3.10 -19.14
N GLY A 343 12.38 -3.73 -18.74
CA GLY A 343 12.02 -3.97 -17.34
C GLY A 343 11.41 -2.75 -16.63
N ARG A 344 11.15 -1.65 -17.34
CA ARG A 344 10.57 -0.42 -16.80
C ARG A 344 9.14 -0.23 -17.26
N PHE A 345 8.33 0.40 -16.43
CA PHE A 345 6.94 0.73 -16.73
C PHE A 345 6.69 2.21 -16.48
N LYS A 346 6.18 2.92 -17.48
CA LYS A 346 5.74 4.31 -17.33
C LYS A 346 4.30 4.31 -16.82
N LEU A 347 4.09 4.87 -15.63
CA LEU A 347 2.77 4.97 -15.00
C LEU A 347 1.78 5.73 -15.91
N PRO A 348 0.50 5.33 -15.92
CA PRO A 348 -0.55 6.01 -16.67
C PRO A 348 -0.85 7.41 -16.07
N GLU A 349 -1.19 8.35 -16.94
CA GLU A 349 -1.57 9.71 -16.53
C GLU A 349 -3.05 9.85 -16.16
N ASN A 350 -3.85 8.84 -16.46
CA ASN A 350 -5.30 8.82 -16.28
C ASN A 350 -5.74 8.00 -15.06
N MET A 351 -4.82 7.73 -14.12
CA MET A 351 -5.12 7.00 -12.89
C MET A 351 -5.01 7.90 -11.64
N TRP A 352 -5.98 7.75 -10.74
CA TRP A 352 -5.99 8.34 -9.41
C TRP A 352 -6.08 7.24 -8.34
N PHE A 353 -5.32 7.43 -7.27
CA PHE A 353 -5.29 6.56 -6.10
C PHE A 353 -6.09 7.18 -4.97
N ILE A 354 -7.05 6.44 -4.45
CA ILE A 354 -8.00 6.91 -3.45
C ILE A 354 -7.83 6.06 -2.21
N CYS A 355 -7.17 6.60 -1.21
CA CYS A 355 -6.90 5.94 0.07
C CYS A 355 -8.06 6.18 1.02
N THR A 356 -8.79 5.12 1.40
CA THR A 356 -9.79 5.23 2.46
C THR A 356 -9.11 5.02 3.81
N ILE A 357 -9.41 5.90 4.76
CA ILE A 357 -8.75 5.93 6.07
C ILE A 357 -9.82 5.91 7.16
N ASN A 358 -9.64 5.03 8.13
CA ASN A 358 -10.46 4.97 9.33
C ASN A 358 -9.67 5.57 10.49
N ASN A 359 -10.30 6.41 11.31
CA ASN A 359 -9.64 7.06 12.45
C ASN A 359 -9.79 6.24 13.75
N ASP A 360 -9.73 4.91 13.65
CA ASP A 360 -9.97 3.99 14.78
C ASP A 360 -8.64 3.60 15.47
N ASP A 361 -8.69 3.26 16.77
CA ASP A 361 -7.50 2.92 17.59
C ASP A 361 -6.64 1.77 17.06
N SER A 362 -7.23 0.88 16.23
CA SER A 362 -6.54 -0.27 15.63
C SER A 362 -5.72 0.08 14.38
N THR A 363 -5.65 1.35 14.01
CA THR A 363 -5.01 1.81 12.77
C THR A 363 -3.77 2.65 13.02
N PHE A 364 -2.90 2.74 12.01
CA PHE A 364 -1.70 3.55 12.08
C PHE A 364 -1.99 5.02 11.74
N ALA A 365 -1.44 5.94 12.53
CA ALA A 365 -1.41 7.35 12.16
C ALA A 365 -0.66 7.55 10.83
N ILE A 366 -1.20 8.42 9.99
CA ILE A 366 -0.60 8.81 8.71
C ILE A 366 0.36 9.97 8.92
N SER A 367 1.56 9.85 8.35
CA SER A 367 2.58 10.89 8.45
C SER A 367 2.29 12.09 7.54
N ASP A 368 2.85 13.24 7.90
CA ASP A 368 2.80 14.45 7.05
C ASP A 368 3.39 14.22 5.66
N LYS A 369 4.34 13.27 5.54
CA LYS A 369 4.91 12.88 4.24
C LYS A 369 3.82 12.43 3.26
N VAL A 370 2.81 11.72 3.72
CA VAL A 370 1.70 11.25 2.87
C VAL A 370 0.69 12.38 2.65
N TYR A 371 0.27 13.05 3.72
CA TYR A 371 -0.74 14.11 3.63
C TYR A 371 -0.31 15.33 2.83
N ASP A 372 0.97 15.71 2.87
CA ASP A 372 1.48 16.81 2.04
C ASP A 372 1.33 16.46 0.54
N ARG A 373 1.33 15.18 0.17
CA ARG A 373 1.24 14.66 -1.20
C ARG A 373 -0.18 14.34 -1.69
N ALA A 374 -1.17 14.37 -0.81
CA ALA A 374 -2.54 13.92 -1.11
C ALA A 374 -3.58 14.94 -0.67
N ILE A 375 -4.75 15.01 -1.30
CA ILE A 375 -5.85 15.85 -0.78
C ILE A 375 -6.71 15.06 0.21
N PRO A 376 -6.78 15.44 1.49
CA PRO A 376 -7.71 14.86 2.45
C PRO A 376 -9.12 15.39 2.26
N ILE A 377 -10.09 14.48 2.20
CA ILE A 377 -11.52 14.74 2.13
C ILE A 377 -12.18 14.14 3.37
N ASN A 378 -12.76 15.00 4.20
CA ASN A 378 -13.51 14.58 5.38
C ASN A 378 -14.95 14.25 5.01
N ILE A 379 -15.37 13.01 5.26
CA ILE A 379 -16.77 12.57 5.09
C ILE A 379 -17.30 12.17 6.46
N ASN A 380 -17.78 13.18 7.20
CA ASN A 380 -18.22 13.03 8.60
C ASN A 380 -19.74 13.03 8.78
N SER A 381 -20.51 13.44 7.76
CA SER A 381 -21.97 13.40 7.80
C SER A 381 -22.52 12.10 7.20
N LYS A 382 -23.62 11.61 7.78
CA LYS A 382 -24.41 10.54 7.16
C LYS A 382 -25.24 11.16 6.05
N GLY A 383 -25.34 10.45 4.93
CA GLY A 383 -26.16 10.87 3.80
C GLY A 383 -27.63 11.02 4.21
N ILE A 384 -28.19 12.21 3.96
CA ILE A 384 -29.62 12.47 4.17
C ILE A 384 -30.33 12.14 2.86
N PRO A 385 -31.32 11.23 2.86
CA PRO A 385 -32.09 10.91 1.67
C PRO A 385 -32.69 12.16 1.03
N PHE A 386 -32.52 12.30 -0.28
CA PHE A 386 -33.16 13.33 -1.09
C PHE A 386 -33.73 12.69 -2.35
N GLU A 387 -34.75 13.32 -2.93
CA GLU A 387 -35.35 12.88 -4.17
C GLU A 387 -34.76 13.65 -5.35
N VAL A 388 -34.57 12.94 -6.45
CA VAL A 388 -34.10 13.47 -7.73
C VAL A 388 -35.29 13.50 -8.69
N SER A 389 -35.44 14.59 -9.44
CA SER A 389 -36.50 14.76 -10.44
C SER A 389 -36.42 13.67 -11.51
N GLU A 390 -37.55 13.31 -12.13
CA GLU A 390 -37.56 12.27 -13.20
C GLU A 390 -36.70 12.66 -14.41
N GLU A 391 -36.55 13.96 -14.68
CA GLU A 391 -35.70 14.49 -15.75
C GLU A 391 -34.21 14.27 -15.43
N ASP A 392 -33.81 14.50 -14.18
CA ASP A 392 -32.44 14.31 -13.69
C ASP A 392 -32.08 12.83 -13.47
N ARG A 393 -33.06 11.95 -13.30
CA ARG A 393 -32.85 10.49 -13.17
C ARG A 393 -32.34 9.86 -14.46
N ASN A 394 -32.61 10.46 -15.61
CA ASN A 394 -32.11 10.00 -16.90
C ASN A 394 -30.66 10.42 -17.19
N ALA A 395 -29.95 10.99 -16.21
CA ALA A 395 -28.51 11.22 -16.29
C ALA A 395 -27.80 9.89 -16.55
N SER A 396 -27.55 9.63 -17.82
CA SER A 396 -27.04 8.36 -18.34
C SER A 396 -25.63 8.08 -17.82
N HIS A 397 -25.20 6.81 -17.88
CA HIS A 397 -23.78 6.50 -17.82
C HIS A 397 -23.02 7.42 -18.77
N MET A 398 -21.94 8.02 -18.29
CA MET A 398 -21.23 9.05 -19.05
C MET A 398 -19.75 8.72 -19.07
N CYS A 399 -19.17 8.72 -20.27
CA CYS A 399 -17.75 8.58 -20.44
C CYS A 399 -17.14 9.97 -20.62
N VAL A 400 -16.34 10.43 -19.67
CA VAL A 400 -15.52 11.63 -19.81
C VAL A 400 -14.07 11.20 -20.01
N SER A 401 -13.39 11.79 -20.99
CA SER A 401 -11.96 11.53 -21.18
C SER A 401 -11.14 12.26 -20.12
N TYR A 402 -10.05 11.66 -19.64
CA TYR A 402 -9.19 12.32 -18.66
C TYR A 402 -8.56 13.60 -19.23
N LYS A 403 -8.32 13.66 -20.54
CA LYS A 403 -7.80 14.85 -21.23
C LYS A 403 -8.79 15.99 -21.22
N HIS A 404 -10.08 15.71 -21.42
CA HIS A 404 -11.14 16.71 -21.29
C HIS A 404 -11.24 17.21 -19.86
N LEU A 405 -11.21 16.28 -18.88
CA LEU A 405 -11.21 16.65 -17.47
C LEU A 405 -10.03 17.56 -17.09
N GLU A 406 -8.82 17.25 -17.54
CA GLU A 406 -7.65 18.10 -17.33
C GLU A 406 -7.75 19.47 -18.02
N ARG A 407 -8.37 19.53 -19.20
CA ARG A 407 -8.64 20.80 -19.87
C ARG A 407 -9.60 21.65 -19.03
N MET A 408 -10.69 21.07 -18.55
CA MET A 408 -11.63 21.77 -17.66
C MET A 408 -10.95 22.31 -16.40
N PHE A 409 -10.00 21.55 -15.82
CA PHE A 409 -9.23 22.03 -14.68
C PHE A 409 -8.35 23.23 -15.01
N LYS A 410 -7.67 23.23 -16.16
CA LYS A 410 -6.86 24.36 -16.61
C LYS A 410 -7.72 25.59 -16.91
N ASP A 411 -8.83 25.40 -17.60
CA ASP A 411 -9.76 26.49 -17.93
C ASP A 411 -10.32 27.12 -16.65
N ALA A 412 -10.65 26.30 -15.65
CA ALA A 412 -11.07 26.77 -14.32
C ALA A 412 -9.95 27.54 -13.61
N GLN A 413 -8.71 27.04 -13.63
CA GLN A 413 -7.53 27.71 -13.06
C GLN A 413 -7.21 29.05 -13.72
N GLU A 414 -7.55 29.23 -14.99
CA GLU A 414 -7.40 30.50 -15.68
C GLU A 414 -8.54 31.48 -15.39
N LYS A 415 -9.78 30.99 -15.37
CA LYS A 415 -11.00 31.80 -15.21
C LYS A 415 -11.25 32.23 -13.76
N TYR A 416 -11.03 31.33 -12.81
CA TYR A 416 -11.33 31.54 -11.38
C TYR A 416 -10.05 31.61 -10.55
N LYS A 417 -9.02 32.30 -11.08
CA LYS A 417 -7.78 32.54 -10.33
C LYS A 417 -8.11 33.12 -8.97
N VAL A 418 -7.49 32.55 -7.94
CA VAL A 418 -7.59 33.06 -6.56
C VAL A 418 -7.22 34.54 -6.57
N SER A 419 -8.06 35.36 -5.96
CA SER A 419 -7.85 36.80 -5.91
C SER A 419 -6.50 37.16 -5.29
N GLU A 420 -5.84 38.20 -5.83
CA GLU A 420 -4.56 38.67 -5.29
C GLU A 420 -4.67 39.10 -3.82
N GLU A 421 -5.84 39.62 -3.43
CA GLU A 421 -6.17 39.94 -2.05
C GLU A 421 -6.12 38.70 -1.15
N ASN A 422 -6.79 37.61 -1.53
CA ASN A 422 -6.80 36.39 -0.72
C ASN A 422 -5.44 35.69 -0.72
N ILE A 423 -4.68 35.75 -1.81
CA ILE A 423 -3.29 35.28 -1.82
C ILE A 423 -2.46 36.07 -0.80
N LYS A 424 -2.57 37.40 -0.78
CA LYS A 424 -1.83 38.25 0.16
C LYS A 424 -2.22 37.96 1.61
N LYS A 425 -3.52 37.81 1.90
CA LYS A 425 -4.01 37.38 3.22
C LYS A 425 -3.41 36.04 3.63
N PHE A 426 -3.26 35.12 2.68
CA PHE A 426 -2.66 33.81 2.95
C PHE A 426 -1.15 33.89 3.23
N ASP A 427 -0.42 34.78 2.54
CA ASP A 427 1.00 35.03 2.81
C ASP A 427 1.19 35.73 4.18
N GLU A 428 0.33 36.68 4.53
CA GLU A 428 0.29 37.32 5.86
C GLU A 428 0.01 36.26 6.96
N MET A 429 -0.90 35.33 6.68
CA MET A 429 -1.22 34.21 7.56
C MET A 429 -0.07 33.21 7.72
N ASP A 430 0.70 32.93 6.67
CA ASP A 430 1.91 32.09 6.76
C ASP A 430 2.91 32.70 7.74
N ASN A 431 3.16 34.01 7.62
CA ASN A 431 4.05 34.72 8.54
C ASN A 431 3.54 34.66 9.99
N TYR A 432 2.25 34.84 10.21
CA TYR A 432 1.64 34.71 11.54
C TYR A 432 1.86 33.30 12.10
N VAL A 433 1.61 32.26 11.31
CA VAL A 433 1.75 30.87 11.76
C VAL A 433 3.21 30.49 12.02
N ILE A 434 4.16 31.08 11.28
CA ILE A 434 5.60 30.93 11.53
C ILE A 434 5.99 31.59 12.85
N GLU A 435 5.54 32.82 13.10
CA GLU A 435 5.89 33.57 14.30
C GLU A 435 5.28 32.95 15.56
N HIS A 436 3.99 32.64 15.53
CA HIS A 436 3.22 32.18 16.69
C HIS A 436 3.28 30.67 16.88
N PHE A 437 3.28 29.85 15.83
CA PHE A 437 3.24 28.38 15.95
C PHE A 437 4.53 27.67 15.54
N ARG A 438 5.52 28.41 15.00
CA ARG A 438 6.76 27.84 14.41
C ARG A 438 6.48 26.80 13.33
N LEU A 439 5.37 26.98 12.61
CA LEU A 439 4.95 26.17 11.48
C LEU A 439 4.98 27.02 10.22
N ALA A 440 5.40 26.45 9.10
CA ALA A 440 5.43 27.14 7.81
C ALA A 440 4.57 26.40 6.78
N PHE A 441 3.95 27.13 5.87
CA PHE A 441 3.24 26.57 4.73
C PHE A 441 4.28 26.13 3.70
N GLY A 442 4.41 24.82 3.50
CA GLY A 442 5.27 24.32 2.44
C GLY A 442 4.79 24.81 1.07
N ASN A 443 5.70 25.17 0.17
CA ASN A 443 5.41 25.60 -1.22
C ASN A 443 4.43 24.68 -1.95
N ARG A 444 4.43 23.39 -1.59
CA ARG A 444 3.51 22.39 -2.12
C ARG A 444 2.04 22.68 -1.78
N ILE A 445 1.75 23.07 -0.54
CA ILE A 445 0.40 23.38 -0.09
C ILE A 445 -0.11 24.61 -0.85
N VAL A 446 0.73 25.64 -0.98
CA VAL A 446 0.40 26.85 -1.75
C VAL A 446 0.12 26.53 -3.22
N LYS A 447 0.93 25.66 -3.84
CA LYS A 447 0.66 25.18 -5.21
C LYS A 447 -0.68 24.44 -5.30
N GLN A 448 -0.93 23.50 -4.40
CA GLN A 448 -2.19 22.75 -4.36
C GLN A 448 -3.39 23.65 -4.14
N LEU A 449 -3.28 24.68 -3.30
CA LEU A 449 -4.32 25.69 -3.09
C LEU A 449 -4.65 26.43 -4.39
N LYS A 450 -3.63 26.90 -5.11
CA LYS A 450 -3.79 27.59 -6.40
C LYS A 450 -4.38 26.69 -7.49
N GLU A 451 -4.17 25.38 -7.40
CA GLU A 451 -4.74 24.40 -8.34
C GLU A 451 -6.16 23.96 -7.94
N PHE A 452 -6.45 23.88 -6.64
CA PHE A 452 -7.70 23.35 -6.07
C PHE A 452 -8.84 24.36 -6.09
N VAL A 453 -8.61 25.56 -5.53
CA VAL A 453 -9.66 26.55 -5.27
C VAL A 453 -10.38 26.98 -6.56
N PRO A 454 -9.68 27.27 -7.68
CA PRO A 454 -10.36 27.63 -8.92
C PRO A 454 -11.29 26.52 -9.46
N VAL A 455 -10.86 25.26 -9.31
CA VAL A 455 -11.63 24.09 -9.75
C VAL A 455 -12.83 23.88 -8.82
N TYR A 456 -12.67 24.12 -7.53
CA TYR A 456 -13.77 24.08 -6.56
C TYR A 456 -14.85 25.13 -6.85
N VAL A 457 -14.45 26.35 -7.22
CA VAL A 457 -15.37 27.39 -7.69
C VAL A 457 -16.07 26.96 -8.98
N ALA A 458 -15.34 26.36 -9.94
CA ALA A 458 -15.93 25.86 -11.18
C ALA A 458 -16.90 24.67 -10.98
N CYS A 459 -16.79 23.93 -9.88
CA CYS A 459 -17.75 22.90 -9.47
C CYS A 459 -19.01 23.48 -8.78
N GLY A 460 -19.11 24.81 -8.63
CA GLY A 460 -20.23 25.51 -7.99
C GLY A 460 -20.01 25.85 -6.51
N GLY A 461 -18.76 25.77 -6.02
CA GLY A 461 -18.37 26.25 -4.69
C GLY A 461 -18.01 27.74 -4.66
N THR A 462 -17.66 28.26 -3.48
CA THR A 462 -17.13 29.63 -3.33
C THR A 462 -15.61 29.62 -3.10
N GLU A 463 -14.95 30.74 -3.42
CA GLU A 463 -13.50 30.89 -3.22
C GLU A 463 -13.13 30.76 -1.74
N ILE A 464 -13.90 31.41 -0.86
CA ILE A 464 -13.67 31.39 0.60
C ILE A 464 -13.81 29.98 1.16
N ASP A 465 -14.85 29.24 0.78
CA ASP A 465 -15.04 27.85 1.22
C ASP A 465 -13.87 26.95 0.78
N GLY A 466 -13.37 27.14 -0.44
CA GLY A 466 -12.23 26.39 -0.95
C GLY A 466 -10.94 26.69 -0.19
N LEU A 467 -10.71 27.97 0.15
CA LEU A 467 -9.57 28.41 0.96
C LEU A 467 -9.65 27.85 2.39
N ASP A 468 -10.82 27.97 3.02
CA ASP A 468 -11.09 27.44 4.36
C ASP A 468 -10.82 25.94 4.42
N TYR A 469 -11.32 25.20 3.42
CA TYR A 469 -11.13 23.75 3.35
C TYR A 469 -9.66 23.35 3.29
N VAL A 470 -8.87 24.00 2.42
CA VAL A 470 -7.43 23.71 2.30
C VAL A 470 -6.69 24.11 3.57
N LEU A 471 -7.00 25.26 4.16
CA LEU A 471 -6.41 25.73 5.41
C LEU A 471 -6.63 24.73 6.53
N CYS A 472 -7.88 24.37 6.80
CA CYS A 472 -8.24 23.43 7.85
C CYS A 472 -7.53 22.08 7.67
N ASN A 473 -7.63 21.49 6.48
CA ASN A 473 -7.28 20.08 6.29
C ASN A 473 -5.81 19.83 5.93
N LYS A 474 -5.08 20.84 5.44
CA LYS A 474 -3.65 20.73 5.09
C LYS A 474 -2.73 21.39 6.11
N ILE A 475 -3.14 22.53 6.66
CA ILE A 475 -2.30 23.36 7.52
C ILE A 475 -2.63 23.14 8.97
N LEU A 476 -3.88 23.37 9.38
CA LEU A 476 -4.27 23.30 10.79
C LEU A 476 -4.15 21.88 11.35
N ARG A 477 -4.24 20.85 10.50
CA ARG A 477 -3.90 19.47 10.90
C ARG A 477 -2.50 19.35 11.54
N LYS A 478 -1.51 20.12 11.07
CA LYS A 478 -0.14 20.06 11.63
C LYS A 478 -0.09 20.50 13.10
N PHE A 479 -1.12 21.21 13.58
CA PHE A 479 -1.20 21.66 14.97
C PHE A 479 -1.41 20.47 15.91
N GLU A 480 -1.99 19.36 15.45
CA GLU A 480 -2.13 18.13 16.26
C GLU A 480 -0.79 17.54 16.70
N SER A 481 0.31 17.87 16.00
CA SER A 481 1.67 17.42 16.35
C SER A 481 2.43 18.34 17.31
N LEU A 482 1.90 19.55 17.57
CA LEU A 482 2.54 20.56 18.41
C LEU A 482 2.29 20.30 19.90
N ASN A 483 3.11 20.92 20.76
CA ASN A 483 2.98 20.80 22.20
C ASN A 483 1.67 21.45 22.69
N LEU A 484 0.85 20.64 23.36
CA LEU A 484 -0.52 20.91 23.77
C LEU A 484 -0.71 22.19 24.59
N ALA A 485 0.20 22.48 25.53
CA ALA A 485 0.08 23.66 26.38
C ALA A 485 0.30 24.97 25.59
N TYR A 486 1.12 24.91 24.55
CA TYR A 486 1.49 26.08 23.74
C TYR A 486 0.38 26.49 22.77
N ILE A 487 -0.34 25.51 22.20
CA ILE A 487 -1.42 25.77 21.24
C ILE A 487 -2.59 26.50 21.90
N ARG A 488 -2.93 26.12 23.14
CA ARG A 488 -4.14 26.61 23.83
C ARG A 488 -4.12 28.12 24.05
N ASP A 489 -2.96 28.70 24.31
CA ASP A 489 -2.81 30.13 24.58
C ASP A 489 -2.86 30.98 23.28
N GLU A 490 -2.46 30.40 22.15
CA GLU A 490 -2.38 31.09 20.85
C GLU A 490 -3.63 30.88 19.97
N VAL A 491 -4.44 29.84 20.21
CA VAL A 491 -5.63 29.52 19.39
C VAL A 491 -6.67 30.64 19.39
N ASP A 492 -6.95 31.25 20.54
CA ASP A 492 -7.94 32.34 20.62
C ASP A 492 -7.47 33.57 19.82
N GLY A 493 -6.17 33.87 19.85
CA GLY A 493 -5.56 34.92 19.04
C GLY A 493 -5.68 34.63 17.54
N TYR A 494 -5.50 33.36 17.14
CA TYR A 494 -5.64 32.97 15.75
C TYR A 494 -7.09 32.95 15.25
N ILE A 495 -8.06 32.56 16.09
CA ILE A 495 -9.50 32.70 15.76
C ILE A 495 -9.85 34.18 15.55
N GLN A 496 -9.35 35.07 16.41
CA GLN A 496 -9.55 36.51 16.25
C GLN A 496 -8.91 37.02 14.96
N TYR A 497 -7.68 36.60 14.65
CA TYR A 497 -7.03 36.92 13.38
C TYR A 497 -7.89 36.53 12.16
N LEU A 498 -8.49 35.32 12.17
CA LEU A 498 -9.38 34.86 11.10
C LEU A 498 -10.64 35.73 11.00
N ASN A 499 -11.23 36.13 12.13
CA ASN A 499 -12.37 37.05 12.16
C ASN A 499 -12.01 38.42 11.56
N ASP A 500 -10.84 38.97 11.91
CA ASP A 500 -10.42 40.29 11.48
C ASP A 500 -10.10 40.35 9.96
N HIS A 501 -9.52 39.28 9.40
CA HIS A 501 -9.05 39.27 8.00
C HIS A 501 -10.08 38.72 7.01
N PHE A 502 -10.90 37.75 7.43
CA PHE A 502 -11.88 37.07 6.56
C PHE A 502 -13.33 37.35 6.96
N GLY A 503 -13.59 37.93 8.12
CA GLY A 503 -14.93 38.19 8.64
C GLY A 503 -15.45 37.07 9.56
N GLU A 504 -16.42 37.42 10.41
CA GLU A 504 -16.99 36.50 11.41
C GLU A 504 -17.75 35.34 10.76
N GLU A 505 -18.47 35.59 9.66
CA GLU A 505 -19.30 34.58 8.96
C GLU A 505 -18.51 33.60 8.07
N ASN A 506 -17.21 33.85 7.87
CA ASN A 506 -16.34 33.06 6.99
C ASN A 506 -15.39 32.16 7.78
N MET A 507 -14.67 31.27 7.07
CA MET A 507 -13.66 30.37 7.66
C MET A 507 -14.21 29.47 8.78
N THR A 508 -15.48 29.07 8.66
CA THR A 508 -16.19 28.31 9.68
C THR A 508 -15.54 26.96 9.96
N GLU A 509 -15.03 26.25 8.95
CA GLU A 509 -14.42 24.93 9.14
C GLU A 509 -13.12 25.04 9.94
N SER A 510 -12.27 26.02 9.59
CA SER A 510 -11.03 26.31 10.33
C SER A 510 -11.32 26.74 11.77
N LYS A 511 -12.32 27.60 12.00
CA LYS A 511 -12.71 28.05 13.35
C LYS A 511 -13.24 26.88 14.19
N GLU A 512 -14.15 26.09 13.66
CA GLU A 512 -14.69 24.90 14.34
C GLU A 512 -13.58 23.89 14.66
N TYR A 513 -12.62 23.72 13.74
CA TYR A 513 -11.48 22.84 13.95
C TYR A 513 -10.58 23.31 15.09
N LEU A 514 -10.25 24.61 15.13
CA LEU A 514 -9.46 25.22 16.21
C LEU A 514 -10.18 25.13 17.56
N GLU A 515 -11.49 25.36 17.60
CA GLU A 515 -12.29 25.15 18.80
C GLU A 515 -12.30 23.69 19.25
N ARG A 516 -12.37 22.74 18.30
CA ARG A 516 -12.31 21.31 18.61
C ARG A 516 -10.95 20.94 19.20
N LEU A 517 -9.86 21.47 18.63
CA LEU A 517 -8.52 21.30 19.21
C LEU A 517 -8.48 21.85 20.64
N LYS A 518 -9.09 23.01 20.90
CA LYS A 518 -9.18 23.57 22.25
C LYS A 518 -9.99 22.69 23.23
N LYS A 519 -11.01 21.96 22.75
CA LYS A 519 -11.89 21.08 23.56
C LYS A 519 -11.33 19.66 23.77
N LEU A 520 -10.49 19.17 22.85
CA LEU A 520 -9.82 17.88 22.96
C LEU A 520 -8.74 17.88 24.06
N PHE A 521 -8.35 19.08 24.53
CA PHE A 521 -7.29 19.34 25.51
C PHE A 521 -7.75 20.39 26.54
#